data_AF-A0A4R1ANY5-F1
#
_entry.id   AF-A0A4R1ANY5-F1
#
_cell.length_a   1.000
_cell.length_b   1.000
_cell.length_c   1.000
_cell.angle_alpha   90.00
_cell.angle_beta   90.00
_cell.angle_gamma   90.00
#
_symmetry.space_group_name_H-M   'P 1'
#
loop_
_entity.id
_entity.type
_entity.pdbx_description
1 polymer ?
#
loop_
_entity_poly.entity_id
_entity_poly.type
_entity_poly.pdbx_seq_one_letter_code
_entity_poly.pdbx_strand_id
1 'polypeptide(L)'
;MNIDYVLSAHGVFKKGGGKIVYESVANLTSKPIENGTKIQVDWSNPINAEYVKTELFASTVDLSNLDYEQTVATATRVIDGTQSSYQQPATIGQTYYFKAFVTYFTFGQNVISKGATTFTTAIDKTPPAPITNFVVNGDDKSAKLSWDNPTDADFNKVKIVYKTGSYPTSHTDGTVGYEGSASSATVTGLTNEVEYFFRAFTFDNAMNINDDVSQQTTVIPADVKIYGVKIDKNNSNPFTAVTYTDSAIGMNPAPAGSGVSDWDNVYPYNQIRPVLFKDGVVVGELDKNDFSKFADGTTADITSASAGDVMIEFPRIWWKLETVGSNLFVKYTDKQIDSTWKCLAHTKGNIEKDKVYIGAYLGHSIAGKIRSLSGKAPQTNLTIGTFRAQAQTNGTGYQQLAYFQLLMIQILYLIRYKSLDSQTALGRGFVDGNSAPIIAGGTNAKGMYFGETTGKQQMKFAGIEDFWGNCFYWIDGLFVDVNRNILIGTNNFNDSGSGYENYGKGSTNVDLSGFFNDIQGGTETGFIVKSTNGSATTYFCDYGRLFLNKVPIFGSHWNEGNNSGAFRLSIDRLSTDSSSQYGARLCFL
;
A
#
# COMPACT_ATOMS: atom_id res chain seq x y z
N MET A 1 38.23 16.00 -91.93
CA MET A 1 37.80 15.53 -90.60
C MET A 1 36.31 15.80 -90.52
N ASN A 2 35.47 14.76 -90.45
CA ASN A 2 34.02 14.91 -90.58
C ASN A 2 33.46 15.62 -89.34
N ILE A 3 32.89 16.82 -89.52
CA ILE A 3 32.42 17.69 -88.45
C ILE A 3 31.37 16.98 -87.59
N ASP A 4 30.60 16.08 -88.19
CA ASP A 4 29.57 15.28 -87.51
C ASP A 4 30.17 14.30 -86.48
N TYR A 5 31.40 13.82 -86.69
CA TYR A 5 32.08 12.89 -85.78
C TYR A 5 32.66 13.62 -84.55
N VAL A 6 33.15 14.85 -84.75
CA VAL A 6 33.61 15.74 -83.66
C VAL A 6 32.41 16.19 -82.84
N LEU A 7 31.29 16.53 -83.49
CA LEU A 7 30.04 16.91 -82.84
C LEU A 7 29.40 15.74 -82.07
N SER A 8 29.51 14.48 -82.53
CA SER A 8 29.02 13.32 -81.77
C SER A 8 29.91 12.96 -80.57
N ALA A 9 31.23 13.14 -80.69
CA ALA A 9 32.19 12.88 -79.59
C ALA A 9 32.10 13.90 -78.45
N HIS A 10 31.55 15.09 -78.73
CA HIS A 10 31.28 16.15 -77.74
C HIS A 10 29.77 16.24 -77.38
N GLY A 11 28.99 15.20 -77.69
CA GLY A 11 27.59 15.10 -77.22
C GLY A 11 26.55 15.98 -77.92
N VAL A 12 26.85 16.58 -79.08
CA VAL A 12 25.93 17.54 -79.75
C VAL A 12 24.73 16.89 -80.42
N PHE A 13 24.85 15.62 -80.83
CA PHE A 13 23.74 14.88 -81.44
C PHE A 13 23.76 13.42 -80.97
N LYS A 14 22.60 12.90 -80.53
CA LYS A 14 22.36 11.46 -80.64
C LYS A 14 22.29 11.11 -82.13
N LYS A 15 22.91 9.99 -82.52
CA LYS A 15 22.86 9.44 -83.88
C LYS A 15 21.39 9.37 -84.34
N GLY A 16 20.93 10.35 -85.14
CA GLY A 16 19.50 10.48 -85.51
C GLY A 16 18.87 11.89 -85.50
N GLY A 17 19.62 12.98 -85.29
CA GLY A 17 19.12 14.35 -85.55
C GLY A 17 18.17 14.96 -84.50
N GLY A 18 18.06 14.38 -83.30
CA GLY A 18 17.31 14.97 -82.19
C GLY A 18 18.10 16.06 -81.44
N LYS A 19 17.44 17.17 -81.10
CA LYS A 19 17.93 18.28 -80.25
C LYS A 19 18.46 17.75 -78.91
N ILE A 20 19.63 18.21 -78.44
CA ILE A 20 20.15 17.89 -77.09
C ILE A 20 19.10 18.30 -76.05
N VAL A 21 18.63 17.33 -75.25
CA VAL A 21 17.78 17.58 -74.10
C VAL A 21 18.69 17.60 -72.88
N TYR A 22 18.94 18.79 -72.34
CA TYR A 22 19.64 18.94 -71.07
C TYR A 22 18.68 18.56 -69.94
N GLU A 23 18.83 17.33 -69.47
CA GLU A 23 17.98 16.77 -68.41
C GLU A 23 18.18 17.56 -67.11
N SER A 24 17.12 17.66 -66.32
CA SER A 24 17.21 18.19 -64.95
C SER A 24 17.69 17.08 -64.00
N VAL A 25 17.70 17.37 -62.71
CA VAL A 25 17.94 16.35 -61.69
C VAL A 25 16.91 15.21 -61.80
N ALA A 26 17.31 13.98 -61.51
CA ALA A 26 16.42 12.83 -61.45
C ALA A 26 15.91 12.61 -60.01
N ASN A 27 14.78 11.92 -59.86
CA ASN A 27 14.22 11.52 -58.54
C ASN A 27 14.06 12.67 -57.55
N LEU A 28 13.75 13.89 -58.01
CA LEU A 28 13.48 15.01 -57.13
C LEU A 28 12.22 14.72 -56.30
N THR A 29 12.40 14.53 -55.00
CA THR A 29 11.34 14.22 -54.06
C THR A 29 11.43 15.15 -52.86
N SER A 30 10.30 15.40 -52.20
CA SER A 30 10.23 16.14 -50.96
C SER A 30 9.30 15.44 -49.98
N LYS A 31 9.64 15.43 -48.68
CA LYS A 31 8.81 14.87 -47.62
C LYS A 31 9.01 15.61 -46.29
N PRO A 32 7.97 15.77 -45.45
CA PRO A 32 8.13 16.32 -44.11
C PRO A 32 9.00 15.40 -43.25
N ILE A 33 9.82 15.99 -42.39
CA ILE A 33 10.62 15.33 -41.36
C ILE A 33 10.53 16.14 -40.06
N GLU A 34 11.03 15.60 -38.94
CA GLU A 34 11.06 16.31 -37.63
C GLU A 34 9.70 16.93 -37.27
N ASN A 35 8.64 16.11 -37.25
CA ASN A 35 7.26 16.52 -36.95
C ASN A 35 6.76 17.67 -37.86
N GLY A 36 7.22 17.69 -39.12
CA GLY A 36 6.82 18.70 -40.09
C GLY A 36 7.52 20.05 -39.93
N THR A 37 8.44 20.21 -38.98
CA THR A 37 9.23 21.45 -38.82
C THR A 37 10.30 21.60 -39.89
N LYS A 38 10.58 20.54 -40.65
CA LYS A 38 11.44 20.57 -41.83
C LYS A 38 10.87 19.73 -42.97
N ILE A 39 11.33 19.99 -44.18
CA ILE A 39 11.10 19.17 -45.37
C ILE A 39 12.45 18.69 -45.89
N GLN A 40 12.63 17.37 -45.96
CA GLN A 40 13.74 16.75 -46.65
C GLN A 40 13.46 16.80 -48.16
N VAL A 41 14.38 17.34 -48.93
CA VAL A 41 14.35 17.37 -50.39
C VAL A 41 15.55 16.59 -50.89
N ASP A 42 15.33 15.55 -51.70
CA ASP A 42 16.37 14.65 -52.20
C ASP A 42 16.29 14.57 -53.73
N TRP A 43 17.45 14.48 -54.40
CA TRP A 43 17.53 14.31 -55.85
C TRP A 43 18.81 13.60 -56.27
N SER A 44 18.92 13.25 -57.55
CA SER A 44 20.12 12.70 -58.17
C SER A 44 20.65 13.67 -59.23
N ASN A 45 21.91 14.11 -59.06
CA ASN A 45 22.58 14.95 -60.04
C ASN A 45 22.96 14.13 -61.29
N PRO A 46 23.01 14.75 -62.48
CA PRO A 46 23.56 14.13 -63.68
C PRO A 46 25.02 13.69 -63.50
N ILE A 47 25.39 12.58 -64.12
CA ILE A 47 26.75 12.00 -64.05
C ILE A 47 27.62 12.33 -65.28
N ASN A 48 27.10 13.12 -66.21
CA ASN A 48 27.83 13.50 -67.41
C ASN A 48 28.91 14.56 -67.11
N ALA A 49 29.94 14.62 -67.95
CA ALA A 49 31.12 15.47 -67.73
C ALA A 49 30.83 16.97 -67.87
N GLU A 50 29.73 17.30 -68.54
CA GLU A 50 29.27 18.65 -68.79
C GLU A 50 28.55 19.25 -67.58
N TYR A 51 28.16 18.44 -66.58
CA TYR A 51 27.51 18.90 -65.35
C TYR A 51 28.42 19.83 -64.54
N VAL A 52 27.90 21.01 -64.20
CA VAL A 52 28.61 21.99 -63.37
C VAL A 52 28.04 22.01 -61.96
N LYS A 53 26.73 22.21 -61.85
CA LYS A 53 26.04 22.44 -60.58
C LYS A 53 24.54 22.25 -60.70
N THR A 54 23.90 22.12 -59.55
CA THR A 54 22.46 22.18 -59.35
C THR A 54 22.12 23.43 -58.54
N GLU A 55 21.11 24.16 -58.99
CA GLU A 55 20.48 25.26 -58.26
C GLU A 55 19.09 24.83 -57.81
N LEU A 56 18.87 24.73 -56.50
CA LEU A 56 17.56 24.42 -55.91
C LEU A 56 16.91 25.72 -55.42
N PHE A 57 15.67 25.95 -55.83
CA PHE A 57 14.85 27.07 -55.41
C PHE A 57 13.68 26.55 -54.55
N ALA A 58 13.36 27.27 -53.48
CA ALA A 58 12.22 27.00 -52.62
C ALA A 58 11.27 28.21 -52.61
N SER A 59 9.97 27.96 -52.58
CA SER A 59 8.91 28.98 -52.54
C SER A 59 7.66 28.46 -51.84
N THR A 60 6.84 29.35 -51.29
CA THR A 60 5.48 29.03 -50.83
C THR A 60 4.42 29.19 -51.92
N VAL A 61 4.83 29.63 -53.11
CA VAL A 61 4.00 29.77 -54.32
C VAL A 61 4.44 28.74 -55.35
N ASP A 62 3.50 28.23 -56.16
CA ASP A 62 3.80 27.21 -57.17
C ASP A 62 4.80 27.69 -58.23
N LEU A 63 5.86 26.90 -58.43
CA LEU A 63 6.96 27.14 -59.38
C LEU A 63 6.83 26.29 -60.66
N SER A 64 5.84 25.41 -60.76
CA SER A 64 5.68 24.42 -61.84
C SER A 64 5.81 25.03 -63.24
N ASN A 65 5.16 26.17 -63.47
CA ASN A 65 5.08 26.83 -64.78
C ASN A 65 6.14 27.90 -65.05
N LEU A 66 7.06 28.18 -64.11
CA LEU A 66 8.04 29.26 -64.26
C LEU A 66 9.29 28.80 -65.03
N ASP A 67 9.84 29.65 -65.90
CA ASP A 67 11.18 29.42 -66.46
C ASP A 67 12.29 29.77 -65.45
N TYR A 68 13.56 29.66 -65.87
CA TYR A 68 14.71 29.90 -64.99
C TYR A 68 14.74 31.34 -64.46
N GLU A 69 14.63 32.34 -65.34
CA GLU A 69 14.69 33.76 -64.96
C GLU A 69 13.51 34.16 -64.07
N GLN A 70 12.32 33.66 -64.40
CA GLN A 70 11.13 33.85 -63.56
C GLN A 70 11.31 33.23 -62.17
N THR A 71 11.89 32.03 -62.08
CA THR A 71 12.11 31.36 -60.79
C THR A 71 13.15 32.11 -59.95
N VAL A 72 14.23 32.59 -60.56
CA VAL A 72 15.26 33.40 -59.88
C VAL A 72 14.66 34.68 -59.30
N ALA A 73 13.69 35.29 -59.99
CA ALA A 73 13.06 36.52 -59.53
C ALA A 73 12.04 36.32 -58.39
N THR A 74 11.40 35.15 -58.30
CA THR A 74 10.24 34.94 -57.40
C THR A 74 10.46 33.90 -56.30
N ALA A 75 11.55 33.13 -56.33
CA ALA A 75 11.84 32.08 -55.35
C ALA A 75 13.18 32.31 -54.63
N THR A 76 13.36 31.67 -53.48
CA THR A 76 14.63 31.74 -52.74
C THR A 76 15.55 30.62 -53.19
N ARG A 77 16.75 30.95 -53.67
CA ARG A 77 17.77 29.94 -53.96
C ARG A 77 18.38 29.41 -52.67
N VAL A 78 18.21 28.11 -52.43
CA VAL A 78 18.67 27.41 -51.21
C VAL A 78 19.90 26.54 -51.45
N ILE A 79 20.16 26.16 -52.70
CA ILE A 79 21.39 25.45 -53.11
C ILE A 79 21.94 26.11 -54.37
N ASP A 80 23.26 26.22 -54.43
CA ASP A 80 24.04 26.61 -55.59
C ASP A 80 25.37 25.83 -55.56
N GLY A 81 25.36 24.60 -56.08
CA GLY A 81 26.50 23.69 -55.92
C GLY A 81 26.23 22.25 -56.36
N THR A 82 26.99 21.29 -55.83
CA THR A 82 26.95 19.88 -56.25
C THR A 82 26.22 18.95 -55.26
N GLN A 83 25.52 19.52 -54.27
CA GLN A 83 24.72 18.76 -53.31
C GLN A 83 23.61 17.96 -54.00
N SER A 84 23.11 16.93 -53.33
CA SER A 84 22.02 16.07 -53.79
C SER A 84 20.84 15.99 -52.80
N SER A 85 20.89 16.81 -51.74
CA SER A 85 19.86 16.86 -50.70
C SER A 85 19.85 18.22 -49.99
N TYR A 86 18.69 18.61 -49.46
CA TYR A 86 18.52 19.82 -48.65
C TYR A 86 17.41 19.65 -47.61
N GLN A 87 17.59 20.24 -46.42
CA GLN A 87 16.54 20.32 -45.40
C GLN A 87 16.00 21.74 -45.32
N GLN A 88 14.76 21.93 -45.77
CA GLN A 88 14.05 23.20 -45.72
C GLN A 88 13.38 23.36 -44.34
N PRO A 89 13.72 24.38 -43.54
CA PRO A 89 12.89 24.77 -42.39
C PRO A 89 11.47 25.08 -42.84
N ALA A 90 10.47 24.53 -42.15
CA ALA A 90 9.09 24.58 -42.59
C ALA A 90 8.14 24.97 -41.46
N THR A 91 7.09 25.71 -41.82
CA THR A 91 5.95 25.97 -40.94
C THR A 91 4.89 24.90 -41.17
N ILE A 92 4.43 24.24 -40.10
CA ILE A 92 3.36 23.23 -40.19
C ILE A 92 2.11 23.84 -40.85
N GLY A 93 1.50 23.10 -41.78
CA GLY A 93 0.37 23.51 -42.61
C GLY A 93 0.75 24.26 -43.88
N GLN A 94 1.99 24.73 -44.02
CA GLN A 94 2.45 25.44 -45.22
C GLN A 94 2.92 24.47 -46.30
N THR A 95 2.48 24.71 -47.55
CA THR A 95 3.02 24.03 -48.73
C THR A 95 4.25 24.75 -49.24
N TYR A 96 5.32 23.99 -49.47
CA TYR A 96 6.55 24.45 -50.10
C TYR A 96 6.71 23.79 -51.46
N TYR A 97 7.03 24.59 -52.47
CA TYR A 97 7.32 24.19 -53.83
C TYR A 97 8.82 24.32 -54.05
N PHE A 98 9.41 23.30 -54.67
CA PHE A 98 10.83 23.24 -54.98
C PHE A 98 11.03 23.09 -56.48
N LYS A 99 11.98 23.83 -57.03
CA LYS A 99 12.39 23.70 -58.43
C LYS A 99 13.91 23.62 -58.53
N ALA A 100 14.40 22.55 -59.15
CA ALA A 100 15.83 22.29 -59.29
C ALA A 100 16.25 22.44 -60.75
N PHE A 101 17.18 23.35 -61.02
CA PHE A 101 17.79 23.53 -62.33
C PHE A 101 19.22 22.99 -62.32
N VAL A 102 19.64 22.37 -63.42
CA VAL A 102 21.03 21.96 -63.64
C VAL A 102 21.69 22.93 -64.61
N THR A 103 22.90 23.38 -64.27
CA THR A 103 23.80 24.08 -65.20
C THR A 103 24.79 23.10 -65.81
N TYR A 104 24.91 23.16 -67.13
CA TYR A 104 25.89 22.44 -67.92
C TYR A 104 26.87 23.42 -68.56
N PHE A 105 28.14 23.04 -68.71
CA PHE A 105 29.12 23.80 -69.50
C PHE A 105 29.42 23.06 -70.80
N THR A 106 28.93 23.60 -71.91
CA THR A 106 29.06 22.99 -73.23
C THR A 106 29.49 24.03 -74.24
N PHE A 107 30.48 23.71 -75.08
CA PHE A 107 30.96 24.60 -76.16
C PHE A 107 31.34 26.02 -75.68
N GLY A 108 31.89 26.13 -74.48
CA GLY A 108 32.31 27.42 -73.92
C GLY A 108 31.17 28.29 -73.37
N GLN A 109 29.97 27.73 -73.19
CA GLN A 109 28.79 28.45 -72.70
C GLN A 109 28.07 27.63 -71.61
N ASN A 110 27.45 28.34 -70.66
CA ASN A 110 26.55 27.72 -69.67
C ASN A 110 25.17 27.51 -70.28
N VAL A 111 24.62 26.31 -70.13
CA VAL A 111 23.24 25.96 -70.53
C VAL A 111 22.47 25.44 -69.33
N ILE A 112 21.23 25.90 -69.17
CA ILE A 112 20.39 25.56 -68.01
C ILE A 112 19.28 24.60 -68.45
N SER A 113 19.05 23.55 -67.65
CA SER A 113 17.97 22.57 -67.88
C SER A 113 16.57 23.22 -67.78
N LYS A 114 15.50 22.50 -68.16
CA LYS A 114 14.12 22.99 -68.01
C LYS A 114 13.61 23.11 -66.56
N GLY A 115 14.30 22.48 -65.62
CA GLY A 115 13.94 22.41 -64.21
C GLY A 115 13.05 21.20 -63.90
N ALA A 116 13.30 20.55 -62.76
CA ALA A 116 12.40 19.54 -62.18
C ALA A 116 11.70 20.15 -60.95
N THR A 117 10.45 19.77 -60.69
CA THR A 117 9.67 20.30 -59.56
C THR A 117 9.14 19.22 -58.64
N THR A 118 9.09 19.53 -57.35
CA THR A 118 8.36 18.77 -56.32
C THR A 118 7.69 19.76 -55.36
N PHE A 119 6.67 19.33 -54.64
CA PHE A 119 6.08 20.14 -53.58
C PHE A 119 5.68 19.26 -52.40
N THR A 120 5.57 19.86 -51.23
CA THR A 120 5.18 19.17 -50.01
C THR A 120 4.54 20.13 -49.03
N THR A 121 3.42 19.71 -48.45
CA THR A 121 2.83 20.37 -47.28
C THR A 121 3.52 19.83 -46.04
N ALA A 122 4.10 20.72 -45.25
CA ALA A 122 4.62 20.39 -43.94
C ALA A 122 3.47 19.97 -43.03
N ILE A 123 3.50 18.74 -42.53
CA ILE A 123 2.48 18.18 -41.64
C ILE A 123 3.17 17.43 -40.53
N ASP A 124 2.63 17.57 -39.33
CA ASP A 124 2.97 16.73 -38.19
C ASP A 124 2.00 15.55 -38.12
N LYS A 125 2.55 14.36 -37.87
CA LYS A 125 1.82 13.09 -37.78
C LYS A 125 2.31 12.24 -36.61
N THR A 126 3.28 12.70 -35.85
CA THR A 126 3.94 11.90 -34.82
C THR A 126 3.28 12.22 -33.49
N PRO A 127 2.54 11.28 -32.87
CA PRO A 127 2.01 11.54 -31.54
C PRO A 127 3.13 11.67 -30.51
N PRO A 128 2.88 12.38 -29.40
CA PRO A 128 3.84 12.44 -28.29
C PRO A 128 4.02 11.06 -27.65
N ALA A 129 5.04 10.91 -26.80
CA ALA A 129 5.23 9.67 -26.03
C ALA A 129 4.05 9.39 -25.07
N PRO A 130 3.88 8.15 -24.58
CA PRO A 130 2.94 7.85 -23.51
C PRO A 130 3.37 8.52 -22.19
N ILE A 131 2.41 8.76 -21.29
CA ILE A 131 2.70 9.10 -19.89
C ILE A 131 3.43 7.93 -19.21
N THR A 132 4.25 8.24 -18.21
CA THR A 132 4.89 7.24 -17.34
C THR A 132 4.43 7.37 -15.89
N ASN A 133 4.72 6.36 -15.07
CA ASN A 133 4.40 6.35 -13.63
C ASN A 133 2.93 6.65 -13.32
N PHE A 134 2.01 6.11 -14.13
CA PHE A 134 0.58 6.35 -13.95
C PHE A 134 0.05 5.57 -12.73
N VAL A 135 -0.27 6.30 -11.68
CA VAL A 135 -0.80 5.76 -10.42
C VAL A 135 -2.18 6.35 -10.16
N VAL A 136 -3.10 5.50 -9.72
CA VAL A 136 -4.45 5.88 -9.32
C VAL A 136 -4.75 5.28 -7.95
N ASN A 137 -4.92 6.13 -6.94
CA ASN A 137 -5.21 5.72 -5.57
C ASN A 137 -6.67 6.02 -5.23
N GLY A 138 -7.41 5.01 -4.79
CA GLY A 138 -8.81 5.13 -4.41
C GLY A 138 -8.97 5.82 -3.06
N ASP A 139 -10.01 6.61 -2.92
CA ASP A 139 -10.39 7.33 -1.71
C ASP A 139 -11.94 7.33 -1.60
N ASP A 140 -12.52 7.92 -0.56
CA ASP A 140 -13.98 7.97 -0.41
C ASP A 140 -14.62 8.70 -1.61
N LYS A 141 -15.38 7.94 -2.41
CA LYS A 141 -16.09 8.38 -3.61
C LYS A 141 -15.21 9.15 -4.60
N SER A 142 -13.91 8.86 -4.59
CA SER A 142 -12.94 9.58 -5.41
C SER A 142 -11.69 8.74 -5.71
N ALA A 143 -10.89 9.22 -6.65
CA ALA A 143 -9.59 8.67 -6.99
C ALA A 143 -8.59 9.80 -7.22
N LYS A 144 -7.39 9.68 -6.66
CA LYS A 144 -6.26 10.60 -6.85
C LYS A 144 -5.31 10.01 -7.90
N LEU A 145 -5.10 10.76 -8.96
CA LEU A 145 -4.31 10.36 -10.12
C LEU A 145 -2.98 11.11 -10.10
N SER A 146 -1.89 10.44 -10.45
CA SER A 146 -0.57 11.04 -10.69
C SER A 146 0.15 10.35 -11.83
N TRP A 147 0.90 11.11 -12.62
CA TRP A 147 1.67 10.62 -13.76
C TRP A 147 2.78 11.60 -14.14
N ASP A 148 3.72 11.16 -14.98
CA ASP A 148 4.70 12.02 -15.61
C ASP A 148 4.32 12.29 -17.07
N ASN A 149 4.37 13.56 -17.46
CA ASN A 149 4.08 13.98 -18.84
C ASN A 149 5.26 13.64 -19.79
N PRO A 150 4.97 13.45 -21.08
CA PRO A 150 5.99 13.34 -22.12
C PRO A 150 6.91 14.58 -22.17
N THR A 151 8.16 14.37 -22.58
CA THR A 151 9.13 15.47 -22.77
C THR A 151 9.18 15.98 -24.22
N ASP A 152 8.30 15.48 -25.09
CA ASP A 152 8.16 15.94 -26.47
C ASP A 152 7.92 17.46 -26.52
N ALA A 153 8.64 18.15 -27.40
CA ALA A 153 8.64 19.61 -27.45
C ALA A 153 7.27 20.20 -27.85
N ASP A 154 6.45 19.41 -28.53
CA ASP A 154 5.10 19.73 -29.02
C ASP A 154 3.99 19.10 -28.16
N PHE A 155 4.31 18.49 -27.01
CA PHE A 155 3.31 17.99 -26.06
C PHE A 155 2.32 19.10 -25.68
N ASN A 156 1.03 18.80 -25.80
CA ASN A 156 -0.06 19.71 -25.52
C ASN A 156 -0.80 19.35 -24.24
N LYS A 157 -1.31 18.12 -24.15
CA LYS A 157 -2.17 17.68 -23.04
C LYS A 157 -2.24 16.17 -22.86
N VAL A 158 -2.71 15.77 -21.69
CA VAL A 158 -3.19 14.43 -21.37
C VAL A 158 -4.72 14.48 -21.25
N LYS A 159 -5.40 13.48 -21.81
CA LYS A 159 -6.79 13.17 -21.51
C LYS A 159 -6.87 11.82 -20.83
N ILE A 160 -7.52 11.77 -19.67
CA ILE A 160 -7.75 10.52 -18.93
C ILE A 160 -9.24 10.25 -18.90
N VAL A 161 -9.64 9.08 -19.37
CA VAL A 161 -11.02 8.58 -19.32
C VAL A 161 -11.10 7.34 -18.44
N TYR A 162 -12.28 7.09 -17.88
CA TYR A 162 -12.54 5.94 -17.04
C TYR A 162 -13.94 5.36 -17.23
N LYS A 163 -14.10 4.06 -16.98
CA LYS A 163 -15.39 3.36 -16.95
C LYS A 163 -15.32 2.12 -16.05
N THR A 164 -16.44 1.43 -15.86
CA THR A 164 -16.50 0.16 -15.12
C THR A 164 -16.47 -1.05 -16.07
N GLY A 165 -16.07 -2.21 -15.56
CA GLY A 165 -16.11 -3.51 -16.25
C GLY A 165 -15.00 -3.80 -17.28
N SER A 166 -14.36 -2.78 -17.89
CA SER A 166 -13.21 -2.95 -18.78
C SER A 166 -12.46 -1.63 -19.00
N TYR A 167 -11.21 -1.71 -19.48
CA TYR A 167 -10.46 -0.52 -19.91
C TYR A 167 -11.16 0.22 -21.06
N PRO A 168 -11.18 1.56 -21.05
CA PRO A 168 -11.54 2.37 -22.20
C PRO A 168 -10.79 1.96 -23.47
N THR A 169 -11.47 1.78 -24.59
CA THR A 169 -10.85 1.41 -25.88
C THR A 169 -10.43 2.63 -26.70
N SER A 170 -10.89 3.83 -26.37
CA SER A 170 -10.53 5.09 -27.04
C SER A 170 -10.66 6.29 -26.09
N HIS A 171 -10.15 7.46 -26.51
CA HIS A 171 -10.22 8.72 -25.74
C HIS A 171 -11.64 9.31 -25.60
N THR A 172 -12.65 8.62 -26.14
CA THR A 172 -14.10 8.94 -26.06
C THR A 172 -14.92 7.85 -25.38
N ASP A 173 -14.29 6.75 -24.98
CA ASP A 173 -14.96 5.62 -24.33
C ASP A 173 -14.94 5.78 -22.80
N GLY A 174 -16.09 6.11 -22.21
CA GLY A 174 -16.26 6.35 -20.79
C GLY A 174 -16.33 7.82 -20.42
N THR A 175 -16.10 8.11 -19.14
CA THR A 175 -16.22 9.45 -18.56
C THR A 175 -14.85 10.11 -18.50
N VAL A 176 -14.79 11.42 -18.80
CA VAL A 176 -13.54 12.20 -18.66
C VAL A 176 -13.23 12.42 -17.19
N GLY A 177 -12.11 11.87 -16.73
CA GLY A 177 -11.56 12.11 -15.39
C GLY A 177 -10.59 13.29 -15.34
N TYR A 178 -9.89 13.56 -16.44
CA TYR A 178 -8.98 14.69 -16.54
C TYR A 178 -8.74 15.08 -18.00
N GLU A 179 -8.56 16.38 -18.28
CA GLU A 179 -8.07 16.87 -19.57
C GLU A 179 -7.27 18.17 -19.37
N GLY A 180 -5.97 18.16 -19.74
CA GLY A 180 -5.07 19.30 -19.59
C GLY A 180 -3.59 18.91 -19.52
N SER A 181 -2.72 19.83 -19.13
CA SER A 181 -1.25 19.65 -19.11
C SER A 181 -0.63 19.39 -17.73
N ALA A 182 -1.45 19.19 -16.69
CA ALA A 182 -0.96 18.85 -15.35
C ALA A 182 -0.42 17.41 -15.30
N SER A 183 0.19 17.07 -14.17
CA SER A 183 0.74 15.74 -13.84
C SER A 183 -0.04 15.03 -12.72
N SER A 184 -1.16 15.62 -12.28
CA SER A 184 -2.04 15.02 -11.27
C SER A 184 -3.46 15.57 -11.39
N ALA A 185 -4.42 14.78 -10.91
CA ALA A 185 -5.83 15.15 -10.86
C ALA A 185 -6.56 14.39 -9.75
N THR A 186 -7.78 14.83 -9.42
CA THR A 186 -8.69 14.07 -8.56
C THR A 186 -10.01 13.90 -9.29
N VAL A 187 -10.45 12.65 -9.43
CA VAL A 187 -11.78 12.30 -9.93
C VAL A 187 -12.69 12.09 -8.74
N THR A 188 -13.82 12.79 -8.70
CA THR A 188 -14.82 12.70 -7.62
C THR A 188 -16.13 12.13 -8.15
N GLY A 189 -17.05 11.79 -7.24
CA GLY A 189 -18.37 11.24 -7.61
C GLY A 189 -18.32 9.77 -8.02
N LEU A 190 -17.24 9.07 -7.68
CA LEU A 190 -17.15 7.63 -7.84
C LEU A 190 -17.98 6.91 -6.78
N THR A 191 -18.32 5.65 -7.03
CA THR A 191 -18.97 4.78 -6.04
C THR A 191 -17.90 3.92 -5.36
N ASN A 192 -17.91 3.89 -4.03
CA ASN A 192 -17.02 3.00 -3.28
C ASN A 192 -17.30 1.53 -3.62
N GLU A 193 -16.27 0.69 -3.50
CA GLU A 193 -16.31 -0.76 -3.73
C GLU A 193 -16.61 -1.17 -5.19
N VAL A 194 -16.64 -0.20 -6.11
CA VAL A 194 -16.78 -0.44 -7.56
C VAL A 194 -15.42 -0.28 -8.23
N GLU A 195 -15.01 -1.27 -9.03
CA GLU A 195 -13.77 -1.18 -9.81
C GLU A 195 -13.95 -0.26 -11.03
N TYR A 196 -13.05 0.72 -11.14
CA TYR A 196 -12.96 1.64 -12.27
C TYR A 196 -11.65 1.42 -13.02
N PHE A 197 -11.75 1.39 -14.34
CA PHE A 197 -10.64 1.21 -15.27
C PHE A 197 -10.31 2.56 -15.90
N PHE A 198 -9.09 3.05 -15.68
CA PHE A 198 -8.59 4.33 -16.17
C PHE A 198 -7.66 4.11 -17.36
N ARG A 199 -7.74 4.99 -18.37
CA ARG A 199 -6.80 5.04 -19.48
C ARG A 199 -6.48 6.48 -19.87
N ALA A 200 -5.21 6.76 -20.08
CA ALA A 200 -4.72 8.07 -20.50
C ALA A 200 -4.28 8.08 -21.96
N PHE A 201 -4.38 9.25 -22.58
CA PHE A 201 -4.07 9.52 -23.98
C PHE A 201 -3.31 10.85 -24.03
N THR A 202 -2.15 10.89 -24.68
CA THR A 202 -1.36 12.12 -24.83
C THR A 202 -1.59 12.72 -26.21
N PHE A 203 -1.62 14.06 -26.26
CA PHE A 203 -1.88 14.84 -27.46
C PHE A 203 -0.76 15.86 -27.67
N ASP A 204 -0.36 16.06 -28.92
CA ASP A 204 0.50 17.17 -29.33
C ASP A 204 -0.34 18.39 -29.80
N ASN A 205 0.35 19.45 -30.23
CA ASN A 205 -0.27 20.67 -30.76
C ASN A 205 -0.97 20.47 -32.12
N ALA A 206 -0.62 19.44 -32.88
CA ALA A 206 -1.27 19.05 -34.13
C ALA A 206 -2.47 18.11 -33.92
N MET A 207 -2.76 17.77 -32.65
CA MET A 207 -3.80 16.83 -32.22
C MET A 207 -3.56 15.38 -32.65
N ASN A 208 -2.31 14.96 -32.89
CA ASN A 208 -2.00 13.54 -32.96
C ASN A 208 -2.10 12.93 -31.56
N ILE A 209 -2.56 11.68 -31.50
CA ILE A 209 -2.95 11.01 -30.26
C ILE A 209 -2.06 9.79 -30.05
N ASN A 210 -1.47 9.67 -28.86
CA ASN A 210 -0.92 8.39 -28.41
C ASN A 210 -2.03 7.54 -27.78
N ASP A 211 -2.23 6.35 -28.33
CA ASP A 211 -3.25 5.38 -27.91
C ASP A 211 -2.61 4.09 -27.37
N ASP A 212 -1.40 4.19 -26.79
CA ASP A 212 -0.69 3.03 -26.25
C ASP A 212 -1.42 2.48 -25.00
N VAL A 213 -1.54 1.15 -24.92
CA VAL A 213 -2.24 0.46 -23.82
C VAL A 213 -1.44 0.43 -22.51
N SER A 214 -0.17 0.84 -22.51
CA SER A 214 0.66 0.97 -21.30
C SER A 214 0.19 2.06 -20.33
N GLN A 215 -0.65 2.98 -20.80
CA GLN A 215 -1.13 4.14 -20.03
C GLN A 215 -2.45 3.87 -19.30
N GLN A 216 -2.62 2.68 -18.73
CA GLN A 216 -3.88 2.24 -18.11
C GLN A 216 -3.66 1.60 -16.75
N THR A 217 -4.61 1.77 -15.84
CA THR A 217 -4.62 1.13 -14.51
C THR A 217 -6.03 1.04 -13.94
N THR A 218 -6.24 0.28 -12.88
CA THR A 218 -7.55 0.18 -12.21
C THR A 218 -7.47 0.67 -10.76
N VAL A 219 -8.64 0.96 -10.21
CA VAL A 219 -8.79 1.34 -8.80
C VAL A 219 -10.17 0.94 -8.28
N ILE A 220 -10.24 0.57 -7.01
CA ILE A 220 -11.50 0.42 -6.27
C ILE A 220 -11.54 1.51 -5.21
N PRO A 221 -12.28 2.62 -5.42
CA PRO A 221 -12.49 3.63 -4.40
C PRO A 221 -13.07 3.01 -3.14
N ALA A 222 -12.64 3.46 -1.98
CA ALA A 222 -13.18 2.97 -0.73
C ALA A 222 -13.01 4.01 0.36
N ASP A 223 -14.04 4.17 1.19
CA ASP A 223 -13.95 4.92 2.43
C ASP A 223 -13.11 4.11 3.43
N VAL A 224 -11.82 4.42 3.52
CA VAL A 224 -10.92 3.73 4.45
C VAL A 224 -11.06 4.36 5.82
N LYS A 225 -11.79 3.70 6.72
CA LYS A 225 -11.85 4.11 8.12
C LYS A 225 -10.60 3.65 8.86
N ILE A 226 -9.78 4.64 9.22
CA ILE A 226 -8.66 4.46 10.15
C ILE A 226 -9.09 5.01 11.50
N TYR A 227 -9.03 4.20 12.54
CA TYR A 227 -9.25 4.64 13.91
C TYR A 227 -7.92 4.62 14.65
N GLY A 228 -7.65 5.66 15.43
CA GLY A 228 -6.38 5.75 16.13
C GLY A 228 -6.38 6.69 17.31
N VAL A 229 -5.29 6.59 18.06
CA VAL A 229 -4.91 7.55 19.09
C VAL A 229 -3.48 8.01 18.89
N LYS A 230 -3.18 9.19 19.42
CA LYS A 230 -1.85 9.72 19.63
C LYS A 230 -1.57 9.78 21.12
N ILE A 231 -0.43 9.24 21.55
CA ILE A 231 0.11 9.34 22.90
C ILE A 231 1.23 10.39 22.90
N ASP A 232 1.04 11.48 23.63
CA ASP A 232 2.09 12.45 23.94
C ASP A 232 2.98 11.91 25.06
N LYS A 233 4.20 11.49 24.72
CA LYS A 233 5.12 10.83 25.64
C LYS A 233 5.71 11.78 26.69
N ASN A 234 5.52 13.10 26.54
CA ASN A 234 5.93 14.10 27.52
C ASN A 234 4.83 14.40 28.56
N ASN A 235 3.61 13.93 28.34
CA ASN A 235 2.51 14.10 29.28
C ASN A 235 2.41 12.85 30.17
N SER A 236 2.64 13.02 31.47
CA SER A 236 2.60 11.92 32.42
C SER A 236 1.18 11.51 32.83
N ASN A 237 0.14 12.29 32.49
CA ASN A 237 -1.24 11.95 32.84
C ASN A 237 -1.77 10.85 31.91
N PRO A 238 -2.20 9.68 32.43
CA PRO A 238 -2.57 8.52 31.63
C PRO A 238 -3.78 8.73 30.71
N PHE A 239 -4.64 9.72 31.00
CA PHE A 239 -5.84 10.00 30.23
C PHE A 239 -5.63 11.14 29.23
N THR A 240 -5.02 12.25 29.66
CA THR A 240 -4.82 13.44 28.81
C THR A 240 -3.61 13.33 27.90
N ALA A 241 -2.69 12.38 28.14
CA ALA A 241 -1.61 12.07 27.21
C ALA A 241 -2.14 11.45 25.91
N VAL A 242 -3.32 10.83 25.94
CA VAL A 242 -3.91 10.14 24.79
C VAL A 242 -4.96 11.05 24.14
N THR A 243 -4.93 11.19 22.81
CA THR A 243 -5.91 11.96 22.02
C THR A 243 -6.33 11.16 20.79
N TYR A 244 -7.62 11.16 20.45
CA TYR A 244 -8.10 10.50 19.23
C TYR A 244 -7.57 11.15 17.95
N THR A 245 -7.34 10.32 16.93
CA THR A 245 -6.89 10.74 15.59
C THR A 245 -7.74 10.08 14.50
N ASP A 246 -7.57 10.55 13.27
CA ASP A 246 -8.21 9.96 12.08
C ASP A 246 -9.75 9.88 12.25
N SER A 247 -10.38 8.75 11.92
CA SER A 247 -11.84 8.56 12.06
C SER A 247 -12.32 8.47 13.52
N ALA A 248 -11.42 8.45 14.51
CA ALA A 248 -11.78 8.49 15.92
C ALA A 248 -11.98 9.92 16.46
N ILE A 249 -11.64 10.97 15.68
CA ILE A 249 -11.85 12.36 16.10
C ILE A 249 -13.35 12.60 16.36
N GLY A 250 -13.66 13.09 17.56
CA GLY A 250 -15.04 13.33 18.00
C GLY A 250 -15.72 12.13 18.65
N MET A 251 -15.09 10.94 18.66
CA MET A 251 -15.59 9.80 19.43
C MET A 251 -15.36 10.00 20.94
N ASN A 252 -16.21 9.37 21.75
CA ASN A 252 -16.07 9.34 23.21
C ASN A 252 -15.35 8.06 23.66
N PRO A 253 -14.51 8.09 24.70
CA PRO A 253 -14.06 6.87 25.38
C PRO A 253 -15.23 6.01 25.83
N ALA A 254 -15.07 4.69 25.76
CA ALA A 254 -16.03 3.78 26.36
C ALA A 254 -16.21 4.06 27.87
N PRO A 255 -17.42 3.89 28.41
CA PRO A 255 -17.70 4.17 29.82
C PRO A 255 -16.88 3.25 30.73
N ALA A 256 -16.54 3.75 31.91
CA ALA A 256 -15.75 3.01 32.88
C ALA A 256 -16.50 1.73 33.35
N GLY A 257 -15.80 0.60 33.41
CA GLY A 257 -16.37 -0.66 33.87
C GLY A 257 -17.26 -1.35 32.84
N SER A 258 -18.45 -0.80 32.62
CA SER A 258 -19.46 -1.36 31.70
C SER A 258 -20.41 -0.28 31.20
N GLY A 259 -21.08 -0.52 30.07
CA GLY A 259 -22.07 0.37 29.51
C GLY A 259 -22.02 0.41 27.99
N VAL A 260 -23.06 1.01 27.39
CA VAL A 260 -23.15 1.20 25.94
C VAL A 260 -22.10 2.20 25.49
N SER A 261 -21.44 1.92 24.37
CA SER A 261 -20.43 2.80 23.77
C SER A 261 -20.65 2.96 22.27
N ASP A 262 -20.37 4.14 21.72
CA ASP A 262 -20.33 4.37 20.27
C ASP A 262 -19.35 3.41 19.58
N TRP A 263 -18.30 2.98 20.31
CA TRP A 263 -17.35 1.98 19.84
C TRP A 263 -17.99 0.63 19.51
N ASP A 264 -19.14 0.28 20.10
CA ASP A 264 -19.80 -1.01 19.84
C ASP A 264 -20.32 -1.14 18.41
N ASN A 265 -20.46 -0.02 17.69
CA ASN A 265 -21.00 0.03 16.33
C ASN A 265 -19.92 0.18 15.25
N VAL A 266 -18.65 0.34 15.62
CA VAL A 266 -17.55 0.52 14.67
C VAL A 266 -16.68 -0.74 14.55
N TYR A 267 -16.04 -0.88 13.39
CA TYR A 267 -15.04 -1.92 13.18
C TYR A 267 -13.87 -1.76 14.18
N PRO A 268 -13.28 -2.85 14.72
CA PRO A 268 -13.73 -4.24 14.63
C PRO A 268 -14.77 -4.63 15.68
N TYR A 269 -15.06 -3.78 16.67
CA TYR A 269 -15.86 -4.14 17.85
C TYR A 269 -17.27 -4.65 17.50
N ASN A 270 -17.90 -4.10 16.46
CA ASN A 270 -19.20 -4.57 15.98
C ASN A 270 -19.17 -6.00 15.40
N GLN A 271 -17.99 -6.48 15.01
CA GLN A 271 -17.76 -7.82 14.43
C GLN A 271 -17.08 -8.80 15.39
N ILE A 272 -16.60 -8.34 16.56
CA ILE A 272 -16.09 -9.24 17.60
C ILE A 272 -17.29 -9.98 18.21
N ARG A 273 -17.19 -11.30 18.28
CA ARG A 273 -18.29 -12.14 18.81
C ARG A 273 -17.80 -13.35 19.60
N PRO A 274 -18.50 -13.72 20.69
CA PRO A 274 -18.26 -14.96 21.38
C PRO A 274 -18.87 -16.12 20.61
N VAL A 275 -18.15 -17.22 20.52
CA VAL A 275 -18.55 -18.41 19.76
C VAL A 275 -18.26 -19.67 20.55
N LEU A 276 -19.08 -20.69 20.35
CA LEU A 276 -18.70 -22.05 20.64
C LEU A 276 -17.94 -22.59 19.43
N PHE A 277 -16.73 -23.11 19.66
CA PHE A 277 -15.79 -23.47 18.60
C PHE A 277 -15.25 -24.87 18.79
N LYS A 278 -15.26 -25.69 17.75
CA LYS A 278 -14.83 -27.08 17.83
C LYS A 278 -14.12 -27.51 16.55
N ASP A 279 -12.95 -28.12 16.71
CA ASP A 279 -12.18 -28.75 15.65
C ASP A 279 -11.97 -27.84 14.42
N GLY A 280 -11.71 -26.55 14.67
CA GLY A 280 -11.45 -25.55 13.63
C GLY A 280 -12.68 -24.87 13.04
N VAL A 281 -13.89 -25.12 13.57
CA VAL A 281 -15.16 -24.60 13.04
C VAL A 281 -15.99 -23.95 14.14
N VAL A 282 -16.67 -22.85 13.80
CA VAL A 282 -17.69 -22.24 14.67
C VAL A 282 -18.92 -23.13 14.71
N VAL A 283 -19.29 -23.59 15.91
CA VAL A 283 -20.50 -24.38 16.18
C VAL A 283 -21.73 -23.46 16.25
N GLY A 284 -21.58 -22.29 16.87
CA GLY A 284 -22.64 -21.29 16.98
C GLY A 284 -22.15 -20.03 17.69
N GLU A 285 -22.81 -18.90 17.40
CA GLU A 285 -22.56 -17.63 18.07
C GLU A 285 -23.26 -17.61 19.43
N LEU A 286 -22.52 -17.24 20.48
CA LEU A 286 -23.04 -17.10 21.82
C LEU A 286 -23.69 -15.72 22.00
N ASP A 287 -24.63 -15.61 22.94
CA ASP A 287 -25.21 -14.32 23.30
C ASP A 287 -24.12 -13.43 23.93
N LYS A 288 -23.91 -12.25 23.34
CA LYS A 288 -22.93 -11.25 23.79
C LYS A 288 -23.17 -10.78 25.24
N ASN A 289 -24.39 -10.93 25.76
CA ASN A 289 -24.77 -10.55 27.11
C ASN A 289 -24.73 -11.72 28.11
N ASP A 290 -24.85 -12.96 27.64
CA ASP A 290 -24.90 -14.16 28.47
C ASP A 290 -24.30 -15.37 27.75
N PHE A 291 -23.03 -15.67 28.03
CA PHE A 291 -22.30 -16.74 27.33
C PHE A 291 -22.87 -18.14 27.59
N SER A 292 -23.78 -18.30 28.57
CA SER A 292 -24.49 -19.58 28.79
C SER A 292 -25.57 -19.88 27.75
N LYS A 293 -25.80 -18.96 26.80
CA LYS A 293 -26.79 -19.08 25.73
C LYS A 293 -26.16 -18.84 24.36
N PHE A 294 -26.74 -19.45 23.34
CA PHE A 294 -26.56 -19.04 21.96
C PHE A 294 -27.30 -17.71 21.69
N ALA A 295 -26.94 -17.02 20.61
CA ALA A 295 -27.56 -15.75 20.23
C ALA A 295 -29.07 -15.84 19.96
N ASP A 296 -29.60 -17.05 19.69
CA ASP A 296 -31.03 -17.33 19.56
C ASP A 296 -31.75 -17.55 20.91
N GLY A 297 -31.03 -17.48 22.03
CA GLY A 297 -31.53 -17.65 23.39
C GLY A 297 -31.54 -19.08 23.90
N THR A 298 -31.21 -20.08 23.08
CA THR A 298 -31.10 -21.48 23.52
C THR A 298 -29.86 -21.70 24.39
N THR A 299 -29.86 -22.72 25.25
CA THR A 299 -28.74 -23.00 26.15
C THR A 299 -27.50 -23.49 25.38
N ALA A 300 -26.33 -22.93 25.69
CA ALA A 300 -25.05 -23.37 25.16
C ALA A 300 -24.28 -24.19 26.20
N ASP A 301 -23.72 -25.34 25.80
CA ASP A 301 -22.82 -26.11 26.65
C ASP A 301 -21.41 -25.53 26.63
N ILE A 302 -21.15 -24.66 27.61
CA ILE A 302 -19.88 -23.97 27.80
C ILE A 302 -18.99 -24.61 28.89
N THR A 303 -19.35 -25.79 29.40
CA THR A 303 -18.71 -26.36 30.62
C THR A 303 -18.14 -27.76 30.42
N SER A 304 -18.71 -28.58 29.54
CA SER A 304 -18.36 -30.01 29.47
C SER A 304 -17.16 -30.31 28.56
N ALA A 305 -16.79 -29.38 27.68
CA ALA A 305 -15.85 -29.57 26.57
C ALA A 305 -16.34 -30.45 25.40
N SER A 306 -17.49 -31.10 25.53
CA SER A 306 -18.04 -32.00 24.49
C SER A 306 -18.53 -31.23 23.26
N ALA A 307 -19.12 -30.05 23.49
CA ALA A 307 -19.66 -29.19 22.46
C ALA A 307 -18.60 -28.25 21.83
N GLY A 308 -17.43 -28.11 22.46
CA GLY A 308 -16.33 -27.27 21.97
C GLY A 308 -15.71 -26.44 23.07
N ASP A 309 -15.00 -25.39 22.65
CA ASP A 309 -14.37 -24.37 23.48
C ASP A 309 -15.10 -23.04 23.31
N VAL A 310 -15.17 -22.25 24.38
CA VAL A 310 -15.69 -20.88 24.31
C VAL A 310 -14.57 -19.95 23.86
N MET A 311 -14.70 -19.44 22.65
CA MET A 311 -13.70 -18.59 22.02
C MET A 311 -14.31 -17.23 21.65
N ILE A 312 -13.48 -16.23 21.52
CA ILE A 312 -13.83 -14.93 20.95
C ILE A 312 -13.25 -14.87 19.55
N GLU A 313 -14.11 -14.71 18.55
CA GLU A 313 -13.73 -14.52 17.16
C GLU A 313 -13.43 -13.03 16.91
N PHE A 314 -12.22 -12.73 16.45
CA PHE A 314 -11.81 -11.39 16.02
C PHE A 314 -11.65 -11.34 14.49
N PRO A 315 -12.22 -10.34 13.79
CA PRO A 315 -11.96 -10.11 12.36
C PRO A 315 -10.51 -9.68 12.11
N ARG A 316 -10.02 -9.83 10.88
CA ARG A 316 -8.66 -9.42 10.47
C ARG A 316 -8.43 -7.93 10.66
N ILE A 317 -7.57 -7.55 11.59
CA ILE A 317 -7.27 -6.16 11.90
C ILE A 317 -5.88 -5.81 11.39
N TRP A 318 -5.77 -4.73 10.63
CA TRP A 318 -4.49 -4.14 10.24
C TRP A 318 -4.16 -3.00 11.18
N TRP A 319 -2.92 -2.95 11.68
CA TRP A 319 -2.47 -1.87 12.54
C TRP A 319 -1.13 -1.28 12.11
N LYS A 320 -0.88 -0.07 12.58
CA LYS A 320 0.39 0.63 12.44
C LYS A 320 0.69 1.41 13.72
N LEU A 321 1.94 1.30 14.19
CA LEU A 321 2.46 2.17 15.24
C LEU A 321 3.62 2.98 14.67
N GLU A 322 3.60 4.29 14.93
CA GLU A 322 4.60 5.20 14.39
C GLU A 322 4.90 6.33 15.36
N THR A 323 6.18 6.58 15.64
CA THR A 323 6.61 7.72 16.45
C THR A 323 6.98 8.89 15.54
N VAL A 324 6.31 10.03 15.73
CA VAL A 324 6.62 11.29 15.07
C VAL A 324 6.91 12.35 16.14
N GLY A 325 8.17 12.76 16.25
CA GLY A 325 8.62 13.60 17.36
C GLY A 325 8.42 12.91 18.72
N SER A 326 7.78 13.58 19.67
CA SER A 326 7.43 13.01 20.98
C SER A 326 6.11 12.23 21.01
N ASN A 327 5.42 12.11 19.86
CA ASN A 327 4.10 11.49 19.80
C ASN A 327 4.20 10.08 19.22
N LEU A 328 3.59 9.12 19.89
CA LEU A 328 3.35 7.79 19.34
C LEU A 328 1.92 7.71 18.80
N PHE A 329 1.76 7.40 17.52
CA PHE A 329 0.48 7.09 16.92
C PHE A 329 0.24 5.58 16.96
N VAL A 330 -0.95 5.18 17.39
CA VAL A 330 -1.41 3.78 17.39
C VAL A 330 -2.71 3.76 16.60
N LYS A 331 -2.72 3.05 15.47
CA LYS A 331 -3.85 3.07 14.54
C LYS A 331 -4.24 1.67 14.10
N TYR A 332 -5.51 1.46 13.81
CA TYR A 332 -6.00 0.27 13.10
C TYR A 332 -6.99 0.62 11.98
N THR A 333 -7.19 -0.34 11.09
CA THR A 333 -8.19 -0.32 10.02
C THR A 333 -8.55 -1.76 9.60
N ASP A 334 -9.47 -1.90 8.65
CA ASP A 334 -9.97 -3.19 8.13
C ASP A 334 -9.16 -3.74 6.94
N LYS A 335 -8.27 -2.94 6.34
CA LYS A 335 -7.48 -3.32 5.17
C LYS A 335 -6.03 -2.86 5.25
N GLN A 336 -5.13 -3.49 4.49
CA GLN A 336 -3.77 -3.00 4.39
C GLN A 336 -3.72 -1.70 3.56
N ILE A 337 -3.19 -0.61 4.13
CA ILE A 337 -3.01 0.67 3.42
C ILE A 337 -1.71 0.66 2.61
N ASP A 338 -0.63 0.21 3.25
CA ASP A 338 0.70 0.06 2.67
C ASP A 338 1.47 -1.03 3.44
N SER A 339 2.70 -1.33 3.03
CA SER A 339 3.52 -2.39 3.62
C SER A 339 3.89 -2.20 5.10
N THR A 340 3.72 -0.98 5.64
CA THR A 340 3.96 -0.65 7.06
C THR A 340 2.78 -1.00 7.96
N TRP A 341 1.60 -1.28 7.39
CA TRP A 341 0.45 -1.80 8.11
C TRP A 341 0.52 -3.33 8.16
N LYS A 342 0.30 -3.89 9.35
CA LYS A 342 0.47 -5.32 9.63
C LYS A 342 -0.78 -5.93 10.25
N CYS A 343 -1.08 -7.18 9.91
CA CYS A 343 -2.16 -7.97 10.53
C CYS A 343 -1.61 -9.21 11.28
N LEU A 344 -0.50 -9.06 12.01
CA LEU A 344 0.28 -10.19 12.52
C LEU A 344 -0.45 -11.08 13.55
N ALA A 345 -1.53 -10.59 14.17
CA ALA A 345 -2.42 -11.41 15.00
C ALA A 345 -3.21 -12.44 14.18
N HIS A 346 -3.29 -12.23 12.87
CA HIS A 346 -3.98 -13.04 11.88
C HIS A 346 -3.00 -13.72 10.92
N THR A 347 -1.70 -13.73 11.21
CA THR A 347 -0.68 -14.35 10.35
C THR A 347 -0.03 -15.55 11.04
N LYS A 348 0.05 -16.68 10.33
CA LYS A 348 0.81 -17.87 10.74
C LYS A 348 1.90 -18.19 9.74
N GLY A 349 3.15 -17.94 10.09
CA GLY A 349 4.25 -17.93 9.13
C GLY A 349 4.03 -16.80 8.12
N ASN A 350 3.75 -17.18 6.87
CA ASN A 350 3.45 -16.24 5.77
C ASN A 350 1.98 -16.30 5.31
N ILE A 351 1.12 -16.99 6.07
CA ILE A 351 -0.29 -17.18 5.70
C ILE A 351 -1.16 -16.27 6.56
N GLU A 352 -1.83 -15.32 5.92
CA GLU A 352 -2.85 -14.48 6.55
C GLU A 352 -4.20 -15.21 6.64
N LYS A 353 -4.91 -15.00 7.74
CA LYS A 353 -6.20 -15.59 8.07
C LYS A 353 -7.24 -14.50 8.21
N ASP A 354 -8.50 -14.81 7.92
CA ASP A 354 -9.57 -13.82 8.02
C ASP A 354 -10.01 -13.59 9.47
N LYS A 355 -9.75 -14.57 10.34
CA LYS A 355 -10.18 -14.61 11.74
C LYS A 355 -9.09 -15.17 12.65
N VAL A 356 -9.07 -14.71 13.90
CA VAL A 356 -8.38 -15.36 15.01
C VAL A 356 -9.38 -15.66 16.11
N TYR A 357 -9.20 -16.79 16.78
CA TYR A 357 -10.06 -17.21 17.88
C TYR A 357 -9.25 -17.27 19.16
N ILE A 358 -9.68 -16.55 20.19
CA ILE A 358 -8.98 -16.47 21.48
C ILE A 358 -9.91 -16.96 22.58
N GLY A 359 -9.47 -17.91 23.40
CA GLY A 359 -10.27 -18.48 24.48
C GLY A 359 -10.82 -17.39 25.41
N ALA A 360 -12.12 -17.42 25.68
CA ALA A 360 -12.77 -16.45 26.53
C ALA A 360 -12.27 -16.55 27.98
N TYR A 361 -11.88 -17.75 28.42
CA TYR A 361 -11.42 -18.03 29.79
C TYR A 361 -9.96 -18.47 29.83
N LEU A 362 -9.33 -18.28 30.99
CA LEU A 362 -8.09 -18.98 31.35
C LEU A 362 -8.30 -20.49 31.21
N GLY A 363 -7.32 -21.17 30.64
CA GLY A 363 -7.44 -22.55 30.18
C GLY A 363 -7.52 -23.56 31.31
N HIS A 364 -8.28 -24.64 31.11
CA HIS A 364 -8.35 -25.80 32.00
C HIS A 364 -7.92 -27.06 31.26
N SER A 365 -7.11 -27.93 31.89
CA SER A 365 -6.63 -29.15 31.25
C SER A 365 -7.62 -30.29 31.42
N ILE A 366 -8.08 -30.86 30.30
CA ILE A 366 -8.90 -32.07 30.27
C ILE A 366 -8.19 -33.07 29.38
N ALA A 367 -7.78 -34.21 29.95
CA ALA A 367 -7.05 -35.26 29.24
C ALA A 367 -5.81 -34.73 28.46
N GLY A 368 -5.06 -33.80 29.07
CA GLY A 368 -3.87 -33.21 28.47
C GLY A 368 -4.14 -32.18 27.37
N LYS A 369 -5.39 -31.74 27.20
CA LYS A 369 -5.78 -30.65 26.29
C LYS A 369 -6.16 -29.43 27.08
N ILE A 370 -5.55 -28.29 26.79
CA ILE A 370 -6.03 -27.01 27.34
C ILE A 370 -7.31 -26.61 26.62
N ARG A 371 -8.38 -26.40 27.38
CA ARG A 371 -9.71 -26.02 26.92
C ARG A 371 -10.13 -24.67 27.50
N SER A 372 -10.94 -23.90 26.78
CA SER A 372 -11.52 -22.65 27.30
C SER A 372 -12.98 -22.87 27.67
N LEU A 373 -13.26 -22.97 28.98
CA LEU A 373 -14.55 -23.40 29.51
C LEU A 373 -14.94 -22.62 30.76
N SER A 374 -16.23 -22.36 30.91
CA SER A 374 -16.79 -21.80 32.14
C SER A 374 -16.91 -22.88 33.22
N GLY A 375 -16.90 -22.47 34.49
CA GLY A 375 -17.09 -23.37 35.64
C GLY A 375 -15.89 -24.27 35.91
N LYS A 376 -14.72 -23.95 35.35
CA LYS A 376 -13.46 -24.68 35.56
C LYS A 376 -12.43 -23.82 36.27
N ALA A 377 -11.66 -24.44 37.16
CA ALA A 377 -10.50 -23.80 37.76
C ALA A 377 -9.39 -23.65 36.70
N PRO A 378 -8.71 -22.50 36.60
CA PRO A 378 -7.57 -22.34 35.72
C PRO A 378 -6.52 -23.43 35.98
N GLN A 379 -6.05 -24.07 34.91
CA GLN A 379 -4.89 -24.94 34.99
C GLN A 379 -3.67 -24.07 35.22
N THR A 380 -2.93 -24.35 36.28
CA THR A 380 -1.67 -23.69 36.59
C THR A 380 -0.55 -24.70 36.85
N ASN A 381 0.62 -24.20 37.28
CA ASN A 381 1.78 -25.02 37.66
C ASN A 381 2.36 -25.89 36.54
N LEU A 382 2.34 -25.37 35.31
CA LEU A 382 3.00 -25.97 34.15
C LEU A 382 3.90 -24.95 33.46
N THR A 383 4.90 -25.46 32.73
CA THR A 383 5.82 -24.65 31.93
C THR A 383 5.15 -24.14 30.66
N ILE A 384 5.70 -23.08 30.06
CA ILE A 384 5.28 -22.57 28.75
C ILE A 384 5.25 -23.67 27.68
N GLY A 385 6.29 -24.51 27.63
CA GLY A 385 6.39 -25.60 26.68
C GLY A 385 5.33 -26.69 26.90
N THR A 386 4.98 -26.97 28.15
CA THR A 386 3.92 -27.95 28.47
C THR A 386 2.56 -27.42 28.06
N PHE A 387 2.24 -26.16 28.38
CA PHE A 387 0.99 -25.55 27.94
C PHE A 387 0.88 -25.45 26.42
N ARG A 388 1.96 -25.11 25.72
CA ARG A 388 2.02 -25.15 24.25
C ARG A 388 1.67 -26.53 23.71
N ALA A 389 2.28 -27.59 24.23
CA ALA A 389 1.98 -28.96 23.81
C ALA A 389 0.51 -29.35 24.09
N GLN A 390 -0.03 -28.98 25.26
CA GLN A 390 -1.43 -29.24 25.59
C GLN A 390 -2.41 -28.46 24.70
N ALA A 391 -2.08 -27.23 24.31
CA ALA A 391 -2.89 -26.47 23.36
C ALA A 391 -2.89 -27.13 21.98
N GLN A 392 -1.73 -27.54 21.47
CA GLN A 392 -1.58 -28.21 20.17
C GLN A 392 -2.25 -29.59 20.13
N THR A 393 -2.38 -30.27 21.28
CA THR A 393 -3.09 -31.56 21.39
C THR A 393 -4.60 -31.44 21.09
N ASN A 394 -5.16 -30.21 21.06
CA ASN A 394 -6.52 -30.00 20.56
C ASN A 394 -6.65 -30.27 19.06
N GLY A 395 -5.61 -30.01 18.27
CA GLY A 395 -5.60 -30.27 16.83
C GLY A 395 -4.79 -29.22 16.04
N THR A 396 -4.70 -29.42 14.74
CA THR A 396 -4.05 -28.48 13.82
C THR A 396 -4.71 -27.10 13.90
N GLY A 397 -3.90 -26.05 14.04
CA GLY A 397 -4.38 -24.68 14.18
C GLY A 397 -4.41 -24.19 15.64
N TYR A 398 -4.62 -25.09 16.60
CA TYR A 398 -4.61 -24.74 18.01
C TYR A 398 -3.21 -24.45 18.54
N GLN A 399 -3.13 -23.41 19.38
CA GLN A 399 -1.89 -22.95 20.01
C GLN A 399 -2.20 -22.24 21.33
N GLN A 400 -1.18 -21.96 22.11
CA GLN A 400 -1.29 -21.01 23.22
C GLN A 400 -1.40 -19.59 22.65
N LEU A 401 -2.05 -18.67 23.37
CA LEU A 401 -2.05 -17.25 23.01
C LEU A 401 -0.61 -16.75 22.81
N ALA A 402 -0.36 -16.13 21.66
CA ALA A 402 0.95 -15.62 21.30
C ALA A 402 0.97 -14.09 21.27
N TYR A 403 2.17 -13.55 21.18
CA TYR A 403 2.45 -12.13 21.37
C TYR A 403 1.64 -11.21 20.46
N PHE A 404 1.51 -11.50 19.16
CA PHE A 404 0.78 -10.61 18.26
C PHE A 404 -0.73 -10.57 18.53
N GLN A 405 -1.33 -11.68 19.01
CA GLN A 405 -2.72 -11.65 19.45
C GLN A 405 -2.89 -10.80 20.71
N LEU A 406 -1.94 -10.87 21.66
CA LEU A 406 -1.93 -9.96 22.79
C LEU A 406 -1.81 -8.50 22.34
N LEU A 407 -0.86 -8.19 21.45
CA LEU A 407 -0.66 -6.83 20.93
C LEU A 407 -1.94 -6.27 20.29
N MET A 408 -2.63 -7.08 19.48
CA MET A 408 -3.94 -6.70 18.92
C MET A 408 -4.93 -6.33 20.02
N ILE A 409 -5.10 -7.16 21.05
CA ILE A 409 -6.04 -6.87 22.15
C ILE A 409 -5.64 -5.58 22.88
N GLN A 410 -4.35 -5.32 23.09
CA GLN A 410 -3.85 -4.09 23.71
C GLN A 410 -4.14 -2.83 22.86
N ILE A 411 -3.97 -2.91 21.55
CA ILE A 411 -4.30 -1.82 20.61
C ILE A 411 -5.80 -1.50 20.68
N LEU A 412 -6.64 -2.54 20.66
CA LEU A 412 -8.09 -2.37 20.77
C LEU A 412 -8.48 -1.76 22.13
N TYR A 413 -7.89 -2.23 23.23
CA TYR A 413 -8.14 -1.64 24.54
C TYR A 413 -7.81 -0.14 24.56
N LEU A 414 -6.60 0.22 24.09
CA LEU A 414 -6.13 1.60 24.10
C LEU A 414 -7.05 2.53 23.30
N ILE A 415 -7.47 2.11 22.10
CA ILE A 415 -8.31 2.95 21.24
C ILE A 415 -9.75 3.01 21.77
N ARG A 416 -10.29 1.93 22.35
CA ARG A 416 -11.64 1.97 22.92
C ARG A 416 -11.75 2.89 24.13
N TYR A 417 -10.75 2.86 25.02
CA TYR A 417 -10.81 3.54 26.32
C TYR A 417 -10.03 4.85 26.38
N LYS A 418 -9.16 5.13 25.40
CA LYS A 418 -8.31 6.33 25.35
C LYS A 418 -7.60 6.59 26.69
N SER A 419 -7.14 5.52 27.33
CA SER A 419 -6.56 5.56 28.66
C SER A 419 -5.41 4.59 28.75
N LEU A 420 -4.30 5.11 29.27
CA LEU A 420 -3.16 4.30 29.68
C LEU A 420 -3.38 3.68 31.07
N ASP A 421 -4.33 4.17 31.86
CA ASP A 421 -4.76 3.56 33.13
C ASP A 421 -5.95 2.62 32.89
N SER A 422 -5.64 1.34 32.75
CA SER A 422 -6.62 0.30 32.44
C SER A 422 -7.50 -0.12 33.60
N GLN A 423 -6.98 -0.03 34.82
CA GLN A 423 -7.75 -0.36 36.02
C GLN A 423 -8.79 0.70 36.34
N THR A 424 -8.52 1.98 36.06
CA THR A 424 -9.54 3.04 36.15
C THR A 424 -10.52 2.97 34.98
N ALA A 425 -10.05 2.70 33.76
CA ALA A 425 -10.89 2.74 32.57
C ALA A 425 -11.84 1.53 32.42
N LEU A 426 -11.43 0.34 32.86
CA LEU A 426 -12.25 -0.87 32.72
C LEU A 426 -12.49 -1.60 34.04
N GLY A 427 -11.62 -1.46 35.04
CA GLY A 427 -11.84 -2.03 36.37
C GLY A 427 -10.65 -2.82 36.90
N ARG A 428 -10.67 -3.14 38.18
CA ARG A 428 -9.53 -3.77 38.87
C ARG A 428 -9.24 -5.19 38.38
N GLY A 429 -10.28 -5.96 38.09
CA GLY A 429 -10.16 -7.42 37.91
C GLY A 429 -9.83 -8.13 39.22
N PHE A 430 -9.66 -9.45 39.19
CA PHE A 430 -9.40 -10.21 40.41
C PHE A 430 -7.93 -10.08 40.82
N VAL A 431 -7.56 -9.04 41.56
CA VAL A 431 -6.14 -8.67 41.80
C VAL A 431 -5.81 -8.18 43.22
N ASP A 432 -6.78 -7.85 44.07
CA ASP A 432 -6.52 -7.17 45.34
C ASP A 432 -6.67 -8.09 46.55
N GLY A 433 -5.57 -8.48 47.20
CA GLY A 433 -5.62 -9.13 48.52
C GLY A 433 -6.32 -10.48 48.53
N ASN A 434 -6.30 -11.22 47.42
CA ASN A 434 -6.87 -12.57 47.34
C ASN A 434 -5.80 -13.63 47.63
N SER A 435 -6.20 -14.85 47.97
CA SER A 435 -5.27 -15.90 48.43
C SER A 435 -5.03 -17.03 47.43
N ALA A 436 -5.89 -17.17 46.42
CA ALA A 436 -5.87 -18.28 45.47
C ALA A 436 -6.63 -17.88 44.18
N PRO A 437 -6.39 -18.59 43.07
CA PRO A 437 -7.17 -18.38 41.85
C PRO A 437 -8.62 -18.84 42.02
N ILE A 438 -9.52 -18.24 41.24
CA ILE A 438 -10.95 -18.55 41.24
C ILE A 438 -11.40 -19.19 39.93
N ILE A 439 -12.52 -19.90 40.01
CA ILE A 439 -13.15 -20.61 38.89
C ILE A 439 -13.61 -19.62 37.82
N ALA A 440 -13.33 -19.92 36.56
CA ALA A 440 -13.74 -19.12 35.41
C ALA A 440 -15.27 -19.12 35.21
N GLY A 441 -15.80 -18.11 34.53
CA GLY A 441 -17.22 -17.93 34.22
C GLY A 441 -17.95 -16.95 35.15
N GLY A 442 -17.23 -16.25 36.04
CA GLY A 442 -17.81 -15.23 36.93
C GLY A 442 -18.42 -14.04 36.19
N THR A 443 -18.12 -13.89 34.90
CA THR A 443 -18.59 -12.80 34.03
C THR A 443 -19.49 -13.27 32.88
N ASN A 444 -20.00 -14.51 32.88
CA ASN A 444 -20.82 -15.04 31.78
C ASN A 444 -21.97 -14.11 31.39
N ALA A 445 -22.73 -13.63 32.39
CA ALA A 445 -23.88 -12.75 32.22
C ALA A 445 -23.55 -11.24 32.33
N LYS A 446 -22.29 -10.86 32.02
CA LYS A 446 -21.79 -9.48 32.18
C LYS A 446 -21.43 -8.80 30.86
N GLY A 447 -22.03 -9.21 29.74
CA GLY A 447 -21.72 -8.58 28.46
C GLY A 447 -20.33 -8.95 27.93
N MET A 448 -19.88 -8.19 26.93
CA MET A 448 -18.53 -8.27 26.36
C MET A 448 -17.49 -7.41 27.11
N TYR A 449 -17.95 -6.41 27.86
CA TYR A 449 -17.11 -5.46 28.60
C TYR A 449 -17.64 -5.30 30.01
N PHE A 450 -16.81 -5.64 30.98
CA PHE A 450 -17.17 -5.55 32.39
C PHE A 450 -15.95 -5.38 33.26
N GLY A 451 -16.10 -4.55 34.28
CA GLY A 451 -15.22 -4.57 35.43
C GLY A 451 -15.76 -3.72 36.56
N GLU A 452 -15.16 -3.90 37.71
CA GLU A 452 -15.57 -3.34 38.99
C GLU A 452 -14.33 -2.85 39.76
N THR A 453 -14.51 -2.12 40.86
CA THR A 453 -13.43 -1.36 41.52
C THR A 453 -12.85 -1.96 42.80
N THR A 454 -13.38 -3.08 43.28
CA THR A 454 -13.01 -3.75 44.54
C THR A 454 -11.80 -4.67 44.41
N GLY A 455 -11.52 -5.16 43.20
CA GLY A 455 -10.43 -6.10 42.96
C GLY A 455 -10.74 -7.55 43.36
N LYS A 456 -12.04 -7.85 43.52
CA LYS A 456 -12.57 -9.10 44.07
C LYS A 456 -13.37 -9.92 43.07
N GLN A 457 -13.57 -9.42 41.85
CA GLN A 457 -14.25 -10.14 40.77
C GLN A 457 -13.41 -10.14 39.49
N GLN A 458 -13.59 -11.18 38.66
CA GLN A 458 -13.05 -11.18 37.30
C GLN A 458 -13.55 -9.95 36.50
N MET A 459 -12.71 -9.48 35.59
CA MET A 459 -13.05 -8.46 34.60
C MET A 459 -13.14 -9.09 33.21
N LYS A 460 -13.73 -8.38 32.24
CA LYS A 460 -13.89 -8.83 30.86
C LYS A 460 -13.62 -7.70 29.87
N PHE A 461 -12.76 -7.96 28.89
CA PHE A 461 -12.52 -7.07 27.75
C PHE A 461 -12.79 -7.80 26.45
N ALA A 462 -13.66 -7.25 25.59
CA ALA A 462 -14.02 -7.83 24.30
C ALA A 462 -14.40 -9.32 24.38
N GLY A 463 -15.10 -9.73 25.44
CA GLY A 463 -15.50 -11.12 25.67
C GLY A 463 -14.48 -11.97 26.44
N ILE A 464 -13.23 -11.51 26.57
CA ILE A 464 -12.15 -12.21 27.25
C ILE A 464 -12.23 -11.93 28.75
N GLU A 465 -12.66 -12.92 29.53
CA GLU A 465 -12.61 -12.91 31.00
C GLU A 465 -11.16 -13.04 31.48
N ASP A 466 -10.84 -12.36 32.57
CA ASP A 466 -9.48 -12.30 33.13
C ASP A 466 -8.48 -11.84 32.07
N PHE A 467 -8.84 -10.78 31.32
CA PHE A 467 -7.86 -10.15 30.42
C PHE A 467 -6.62 -9.75 31.24
N TRP A 468 -6.85 -9.24 32.46
CA TRP A 468 -5.88 -9.27 33.56
C TRP A 468 -6.54 -9.78 34.86
N GLY A 469 -5.70 -10.19 35.81
CA GLY A 469 -6.10 -10.74 37.10
C GLY A 469 -6.29 -12.25 37.09
N ASN A 470 -6.67 -12.79 38.25
CA ASN A 470 -6.80 -14.22 38.52
C ASN A 470 -5.46 -14.97 38.40
N CYS A 471 -4.97 -15.27 37.20
CA CYS A 471 -3.64 -15.85 37.00
C CYS A 471 -2.88 -15.11 35.90
N PHE A 472 -1.55 -15.05 36.06
CA PHE A 472 -0.71 -14.79 34.91
C PHE A 472 -0.95 -15.89 33.88
N TYR A 473 -0.83 -15.55 32.60
CA TYR A 473 -0.79 -16.55 31.54
C TYR A 473 0.44 -16.38 30.67
N TRP A 474 1.00 -17.52 30.26
CA TRP A 474 2.13 -17.56 29.33
C TRP A 474 1.74 -16.96 27.98
N ILE A 475 2.67 -16.18 27.42
CA ILE A 475 2.57 -15.65 26.06
C ILE A 475 3.59 -16.36 25.21
N ASP A 476 3.15 -16.95 24.11
CA ASP A 476 4.05 -17.63 23.18
C ASP A 476 4.60 -16.67 22.10
N GLY A 477 5.60 -17.13 21.34
CA GLY A 477 6.07 -16.40 20.16
C GLY A 477 6.88 -15.13 20.44
N LEU A 478 7.26 -14.84 21.69
CA LEU A 478 8.17 -13.76 22.07
C LEU A 478 9.27 -14.31 22.99
N PHE A 479 10.51 -13.95 22.72
CA PHE A 479 11.68 -14.28 23.54
C PHE A 479 12.64 -13.09 23.56
N VAL A 480 13.31 -12.89 24.70
CA VAL A 480 14.39 -11.89 24.81
C VAL A 480 15.71 -12.62 25.02
N ASP A 481 16.66 -12.43 24.12
CA ASP A 481 17.93 -13.16 24.14
C ASP A 481 18.93 -12.65 25.21
N VAL A 482 20.11 -13.26 25.26
CA VAL A 482 21.20 -12.89 26.20
C VAL A 482 21.69 -11.44 26.03
N ASN A 483 21.48 -10.85 24.86
CA ASN A 483 21.83 -9.48 24.54
C ASN A 483 20.66 -8.50 24.71
N ARG A 484 19.51 -8.97 25.17
CA ARG A 484 18.22 -8.27 25.21
C ARG A 484 17.67 -7.89 23.84
N ASN A 485 18.01 -8.63 22.80
CA ASN A 485 17.32 -8.52 21.54
C ASN A 485 15.90 -9.10 21.69
N ILE A 486 14.92 -8.39 21.15
CA ILE A 486 13.52 -8.79 21.13
C ILE A 486 13.33 -9.68 19.91
N LEU A 487 13.05 -10.96 20.14
CA LEU A 487 12.80 -11.95 19.10
C LEU A 487 11.32 -12.31 19.09
N ILE A 488 10.63 -12.11 17.95
CA ILE A 488 9.19 -12.36 17.83
C ILE A 488 8.92 -13.22 16.59
N GLY A 489 8.09 -14.25 16.74
CA GLY A 489 7.69 -15.16 15.65
C GLY A 489 6.18 -15.12 15.39
N THR A 490 5.78 -15.61 14.21
CA THR A 490 4.36 -15.84 13.85
C THR A 490 4.00 -17.33 13.77
N ASN A 491 4.98 -18.23 13.87
CA ASN A 491 4.78 -19.68 13.90
C ASN A 491 5.97 -20.39 14.59
N ASN A 492 5.93 -21.73 14.59
CA ASN A 492 7.02 -22.60 15.06
C ASN A 492 7.52 -22.23 16.46
N PHE A 493 6.57 -21.94 17.36
CA PHE A 493 6.91 -21.38 18.64
C PHE A 493 7.73 -22.35 19.51
N ASN A 494 8.75 -21.80 20.17
CA ASN A 494 9.73 -22.51 20.97
C ASN A 494 10.27 -21.62 22.10
N ASP A 495 11.06 -22.22 22.98
CA ASP A 495 11.49 -21.62 24.25
C ASP A 495 12.81 -20.83 24.17
N SER A 496 13.46 -20.81 23.00
CA SER A 496 14.76 -20.17 22.78
C SER A 496 14.71 -19.01 21.78
N GLY A 497 13.54 -18.72 21.21
CA GLY A 497 13.37 -17.75 20.13
C GLY A 497 14.06 -18.14 18.82
N SER A 498 14.41 -19.42 18.65
CA SER A 498 15.05 -19.90 17.43
C SER A 498 14.12 -19.74 16.23
N GLY A 499 14.62 -19.12 15.15
CA GLY A 499 13.83 -18.85 13.93
C GLY A 499 12.86 -17.67 14.04
N TYR A 500 12.85 -16.95 15.16
CA TYR A 500 12.07 -15.71 15.29
C TYR A 500 12.82 -14.52 14.70
N GLU A 501 12.07 -13.52 14.25
CA GLU A 501 12.63 -12.28 13.70
C GLU A 501 13.20 -11.40 14.83
N ASN A 502 14.35 -10.78 14.59
CA ASN A 502 15.03 -9.93 15.57
C ASN A 502 14.67 -8.46 15.36
N TYR A 503 13.94 -7.87 16.31
CA TYR A 503 13.52 -6.46 16.27
C TYR A 503 14.45 -5.52 17.03
N GLY A 504 15.69 -5.94 17.27
CA GLY A 504 16.72 -5.16 17.93
C GLY A 504 16.61 -5.17 19.45
N LYS A 505 17.46 -4.36 20.08
CA LYS A 505 17.71 -4.39 21.52
C LYS A 505 16.64 -3.64 22.30
N GLY A 506 15.91 -4.34 23.16
CA GLY A 506 14.86 -3.77 24.00
C GLY A 506 15.38 -2.92 25.16
N SER A 507 16.60 -3.17 25.64
CA SER A 507 17.24 -2.34 26.67
C SER A 507 18.77 -2.37 26.60
N THR A 508 19.40 -1.21 26.78
CA THR A 508 20.86 -1.04 26.75
C THR A 508 21.47 -1.43 28.09
N ASN A 509 21.84 -2.70 28.20
CA ASN A 509 22.70 -3.27 29.26
C ASN A 509 22.10 -3.40 30.67
N VAL A 510 20.83 -3.06 30.85
CA VAL A 510 20.13 -3.21 32.14
C VAL A 510 18.84 -3.99 31.96
N ASP A 511 18.49 -4.78 32.97
CA ASP A 511 17.20 -5.41 33.07
C ASP A 511 16.18 -4.38 33.56
N LEU A 512 15.03 -4.29 32.90
CA LEU A 512 13.99 -3.30 33.19
C LEU A 512 12.92 -3.90 34.10
N SER A 513 12.61 -3.27 35.22
CA SER A 513 11.52 -3.68 36.13
C SER A 513 10.92 -2.47 36.82
N GLY A 514 9.64 -2.19 36.57
CA GLY A 514 8.93 -1.08 37.22
C GLY A 514 7.66 -0.68 36.48
N PHE A 515 6.94 0.28 37.05
CA PHE A 515 5.94 1.05 36.30
C PHE A 515 6.64 1.80 35.17
N PHE A 516 6.13 1.68 33.95
CA PHE A 516 6.83 2.18 32.77
C PHE A 516 6.23 3.44 32.17
N ASN A 517 7.13 4.32 31.76
CA ASN A 517 6.81 5.59 31.11
C ASN A 517 7.02 5.54 29.60
N ASP A 518 7.78 4.57 29.11
CA ASP A 518 8.05 4.41 27.68
C ASP A 518 8.04 2.94 27.25
N ILE A 519 7.74 2.75 25.97
CA ILE A 519 7.63 1.48 25.26
C ILE A 519 8.48 1.48 23.99
N GLN A 520 8.68 0.29 23.41
CA GLN A 520 9.39 0.16 22.14
C GLN A 520 8.66 0.87 21.00
N GLY A 521 7.33 0.72 20.91
CA GLY A 521 6.46 1.55 20.08
C GLY A 521 6.59 1.34 18.56
N GLY A 522 7.22 0.26 18.10
CA GLY A 522 7.19 -0.15 16.70
C GLY A 522 5.93 -0.95 16.38
N THR A 523 5.58 -1.06 15.09
CA THR A 523 4.39 -1.82 14.64
C THR A 523 4.41 -3.27 15.14
N GLU A 524 5.59 -3.89 15.22
CA GLU A 524 5.76 -5.26 15.70
C GLU A 524 6.16 -5.35 17.18
N THR A 525 6.85 -4.35 17.75
CA THR A 525 7.34 -4.40 19.14
C THR A 525 6.38 -3.77 20.16
N GLY A 526 5.41 -3.00 19.69
CA GLY A 526 4.22 -2.61 20.45
C GLY A 526 4.53 -2.00 21.83
N PHE A 527 3.79 -2.49 22.82
CA PHE A 527 3.81 -2.02 24.20
C PHE A 527 4.89 -2.69 25.08
N ILE A 528 5.91 -3.32 24.48
CA ILE A 528 7.04 -3.87 25.26
C ILE A 528 7.75 -2.71 25.97
N VAL A 529 8.06 -2.88 27.26
CA VAL A 529 8.68 -1.84 28.09
C VAL A 529 10.04 -1.37 27.53
N LYS A 530 10.29 -0.07 27.60
CA LYS A 530 11.56 0.58 27.22
C LYS A 530 12.21 1.37 28.35
N SER A 531 11.41 1.96 29.25
CA SER A 531 11.94 2.60 30.47
C SER A 531 10.92 2.60 31.61
N THR A 532 11.40 2.53 32.85
CA THR A 532 10.59 2.27 34.05
C THR A 532 10.49 3.45 35.03
N ASN A 533 10.26 4.66 34.50
CA ASN A 533 10.13 5.90 35.29
C ASN A 533 8.65 6.33 35.48
N GLY A 534 7.71 5.38 35.42
CA GLY A 534 6.28 5.64 35.63
C GLY A 534 5.85 5.41 37.08
N SER A 535 4.54 5.43 37.32
CA SER A 535 3.93 5.05 38.59
C SER A 535 2.55 4.41 38.34
N ALA A 536 1.87 3.95 39.40
CA ALA A 536 0.49 3.49 39.32
C ALA A 536 -0.52 4.56 38.88
N THR A 537 -0.09 5.82 38.75
CA THR A 537 -0.95 6.97 38.38
C THR A 537 -0.36 7.82 37.26
N THR A 538 0.79 7.44 36.68
CA THR A 538 1.42 8.17 35.59
C THR A 538 1.85 7.25 34.46
N TYR A 539 1.72 7.73 33.23
CA TYR A 539 2.01 7.02 31.99
C TYR A 539 1.20 5.72 31.84
N PHE A 540 1.83 4.55 31.68
CA PHE A 540 1.13 3.29 31.40
C PHE A 540 0.45 2.65 32.62
N CYS A 541 0.62 3.18 33.82
CA CYS A 541 0.00 2.74 35.08
C CYS A 541 0.16 1.26 35.47
N ASP A 542 0.82 0.46 34.63
CA ASP A 542 0.99 -0.97 34.77
C ASP A 542 2.48 -1.29 34.93
N TYR A 543 2.79 -2.44 35.53
CA TYR A 543 4.17 -2.86 35.76
C TYR A 543 4.74 -3.57 34.52
N GLY A 544 5.95 -3.26 34.09
CA GLY A 544 6.61 -3.90 32.94
C GLY A 544 7.90 -4.60 33.37
N ARG A 545 8.27 -5.69 32.70
CA ARG A 545 9.62 -6.27 32.81
C ARG A 545 10.20 -6.68 31.47
N LEU A 546 11.51 -6.43 31.29
CA LEU A 546 12.30 -6.93 30.17
C LEU A 546 13.69 -7.31 30.67
N PHE A 547 13.92 -8.61 30.82
CA PHE A 547 15.18 -9.19 31.32
C PHE A 547 15.82 -10.03 30.20
N LEU A 548 17.14 -10.18 30.26
CA LEU A 548 17.89 -10.99 29.30
C LEU A 548 17.61 -12.49 29.44
N ASN A 549 17.54 -13.20 28.31
CA ASN A 549 17.36 -14.66 28.23
C ASN A 549 16.06 -15.16 28.91
N LYS A 550 14.92 -14.55 28.56
CA LYS A 550 13.62 -14.79 29.22
C LYS A 550 12.45 -14.93 28.25
N VAL A 551 11.42 -15.61 28.75
CA VAL A 551 10.10 -15.76 28.12
C VAL A 551 9.04 -14.93 28.87
N PRO A 552 7.93 -14.54 28.19
CA PRO A 552 6.93 -13.64 28.73
C PRO A 552 5.74 -14.33 29.43
N ILE A 553 5.24 -13.66 30.47
CA ILE A 553 3.91 -13.84 31.04
C ILE A 553 3.14 -12.51 31.02
N PHE A 554 1.82 -12.57 31.00
CA PHE A 554 0.96 -11.38 30.96
C PHE A 554 -0.17 -11.42 31.99
N GLY A 555 -0.68 -10.25 32.34
CA GLY A 555 -2.01 -10.08 32.93
C GLY A 555 -2.07 -10.07 34.45
N SER A 556 -0.98 -10.33 35.19
CA SER A 556 -0.99 -10.41 36.67
C SER A 556 -1.81 -11.57 37.26
N HIS A 557 -1.61 -11.84 38.57
CA HIS A 557 -2.36 -12.84 39.32
C HIS A 557 -3.22 -12.19 40.42
N TRP A 558 -3.95 -13.02 41.16
CA TRP A 558 -4.98 -12.67 42.14
C TRP A 558 -4.59 -11.68 43.26
N ASN A 559 -3.32 -11.31 43.42
CA ASN A 559 -2.82 -10.44 44.49
C ASN A 559 -1.78 -9.39 44.03
N GLU A 560 -1.76 -9.03 42.75
CA GLU A 560 -0.78 -8.05 42.22
C GLU A 560 -1.22 -6.59 42.39
N GLY A 561 -2.49 -6.34 42.71
CA GLY A 561 -3.07 -5.01 42.86
C GLY A 561 -2.69 -4.08 41.71
N ASN A 562 -2.10 -2.94 42.06
CA ASN A 562 -1.76 -1.86 41.13
C ASN A 562 -0.77 -2.24 40.02
N ASN A 563 -0.05 -3.36 40.12
CA ASN A 563 0.87 -3.77 39.06
C ASN A 563 0.14 -4.27 37.79
N SER A 564 -1.16 -4.54 37.90
CA SER A 564 -1.98 -5.22 36.89
C SER A 564 -2.55 -4.28 35.84
N GLY A 565 -2.88 -4.80 34.67
CA GLY A 565 -3.58 -4.03 33.65
C GLY A 565 -3.33 -4.51 32.22
N ALA A 566 -3.92 -3.80 31.27
CA ALA A 566 -3.87 -4.10 29.84
C ALA A 566 -2.45 -4.09 29.26
N PHE A 567 -1.48 -3.43 29.90
CA PHE A 567 -0.10 -3.35 29.44
C PHE A 567 0.89 -4.12 30.32
N ARG A 568 0.39 -4.94 31.26
CA ARG A 568 1.20 -5.76 32.20
C ARG A 568 1.87 -6.97 31.51
N LEU A 569 2.89 -6.71 30.68
CA LEU A 569 3.77 -7.72 30.10
C LEU A 569 5.08 -7.85 30.90
N SER A 570 5.39 -9.08 31.31
CA SER A 570 6.57 -9.39 32.11
C SER A 570 7.44 -10.42 31.41
N ILE A 571 8.57 -9.98 30.85
CA ILE A 571 9.56 -10.84 30.17
C ILE A 571 10.71 -11.13 31.15
N ASP A 572 10.43 -11.93 32.17
CA ASP A 572 11.33 -12.18 33.30
C ASP A 572 11.43 -13.65 33.74
N ARG A 573 10.74 -14.56 33.04
CA ARG A 573 10.66 -15.98 33.43
C ARG A 573 11.59 -16.88 32.62
N LEU A 574 12.06 -17.94 33.27
CA LEU A 574 12.70 -19.05 32.56
C LEU A 574 11.60 -19.92 31.93
N SER A 575 11.88 -20.53 30.78
CA SER A 575 10.95 -21.45 30.13
C SER A 575 10.66 -22.71 30.97
N THR A 576 11.54 -23.02 31.92
CA THR A 576 11.39 -24.13 32.87
C THR A 576 10.58 -23.76 34.11
N ASP A 577 10.21 -22.49 34.30
CA ASP A 577 9.45 -22.08 35.48
C ASP A 577 8.04 -22.66 35.45
N SER A 578 7.57 -23.09 36.62
CA SER A 578 6.19 -23.49 36.87
C SER A 578 5.73 -22.93 38.22
N SER A 579 4.54 -22.34 38.28
CA SER A 579 3.98 -21.76 39.51
C SER A 579 2.47 -21.93 39.52
N SER A 580 1.89 -21.99 40.72
CA SER A 580 0.43 -21.95 40.92
C SER A 580 -0.23 -20.67 40.37
N GLN A 581 0.58 -19.64 40.06
CA GLN A 581 0.14 -18.38 39.47
C GLN A 581 0.16 -18.37 37.94
N TYR A 582 0.80 -19.35 37.28
CA TYR A 582 1.04 -19.36 35.83
C TYR A 582 0.09 -20.33 35.15
N GLY A 583 -0.85 -19.78 34.39
CA GLY A 583 -1.78 -20.51 33.52
C GLY A 583 -1.49 -20.29 32.03
N ALA A 584 -2.50 -20.56 31.21
CA ALA A 584 -2.44 -20.36 29.76
C ALA A 584 -3.81 -19.97 29.21
N ARG A 585 -3.84 -19.49 27.97
CA ARG A 585 -5.07 -19.22 27.22
C ARG A 585 -5.00 -19.89 25.85
N LEU A 586 -6.08 -20.55 25.46
CA LEU A 586 -6.18 -21.22 24.17
C LEU A 586 -6.33 -20.19 23.04
N CYS A 587 -5.75 -20.48 21.88
CA CYS A 587 -5.86 -19.69 20.66
C CYS A 587 -5.96 -20.63 19.45
N PHE A 588 -6.60 -20.20 18.38
CA PHE A 588 -6.65 -20.91 17.10
C PHE A 588 -6.42 -19.95 15.94
N LEU A 589 -5.54 -20.37 15.01
CA LEU A 589 -5.18 -19.68 13.77
C LEU A 589 -4.85 -20.64 12.62
#